data_AF-G3MPG3-F1
#
_entry.id   AF-G3MPG3-F1
#
_cell.length_a   1.000
_cell.length_b   1.000
_cell.length_c   1.000
_cell.angle_alpha   90.00
_cell.angle_beta   90.00
_cell.angle_gamma   90.00
#
_symmetry.space_group_name_H-M   'P 1'
#
loop_
_entity.id
_entity.type
_entity.pdbx_description
1 polymer ?
#
loop_
_entity_poly.entity_id
_entity_poly.type
_entity_poly.pdbx_seq_one_letter_code
_entity_poly.pdbx_strand_id
1 'polypeptide(L)'
;MGTFLKAEACLVFLLVSLVLSQARTHGPPECSEPGHVIGPCKASFIRWSFHKKSGCTPFIYGGCQGTRNNFESCENCMQRCKGRPTKAEKKLCKRLLKKFLDKIQPR
;
A
#
# COMPACT_ATOMS: atom_id res chain seq x y z
N MET A 1 -31.83 -42.68 8.51
CA MET A 1 -31.81 -41.32 7.88
C MET A 1 -30.68 -40.45 8.46
N GLY A 2 -29.45 -40.97 8.61
CA GLY A 2 -28.38 -40.29 9.40
C GLY A 2 -27.05 -40.05 8.67
N THR A 3 -26.95 -40.44 7.40
CA THR A 3 -25.72 -40.30 6.59
C THR A 3 -25.75 -39.09 5.66
N PHE A 4 -26.95 -38.64 5.25
CA PHE A 4 -27.14 -37.53 4.32
C PHE A 4 -26.86 -36.15 4.94
N LEU A 5 -26.95 -36.00 6.27
CA LEU A 5 -26.66 -34.73 6.96
C LEU A 5 -25.16 -34.44 7.14
N LYS A 6 -24.28 -35.44 6.98
CA LYS A 6 -22.81 -35.28 7.14
C LYS A 6 -22.12 -34.84 5.85
N ALA A 7 -22.64 -35.26 4.69
CA ALA A 7 -22.04 -34.97 3.39
C ALA A 7 -22.21 -33.49 2.99
N GLU A 8 -23.42 -32.94 3.21
CA GLU A 8 -23.74 -31.52 2.96
C GLU A 8 -22.89 -30.59 3.83
N ALA A 9 -22.73 -30.91 5.12
CA ALA A 9 -21.87 -30.16 6.02
C ALA A 9 -20.40 -30.19 5.54
N CYS A 10 -19.91 -31.34 5.07
CA CYS A 10 -18.54 -31.49 4.58
C CYS A 10 -18.28 -30.65 3.32
N LEU A 11 -19.23 -30.60 2.38
CA LEU A 11 -19.14 -29.76 1.18
C LEU A 11 -19.09 -28.27 1.54
N VAL A 12 -19.96 -27.85 2.47
CA VAL A 12 -19.96 -26.47 2.98
C VAL A 12 -18.64 -26.14 3.68
N PHE A 13 -18.10 -27.03 4.52
CA PHE A 13 -16.79 -26.82 5.17
C PHE A 13 -15.63 -26.75 4.18
N LEU A 14 -15.63 -27.57 3.13
CA LEU A 14 -14.61 -27.55 2.08
C LEU A 14 -14.67 -26.26 1.25
N LEU A 15 -15.88 -25.81 0.88
CA LEU A 15 -16.09 -24.55 0.18
C LEU A 15 -15.71 -23.34 1.05
N VAL A 16 -16.09 -23.32 2.34
CA VAL A 16 -15.70 -22.28 3.29
C VAL A 16 -14.18 -22.25 3.46
N SER A 17 -13.52 -23.40 3.56
CA SER A 17 -12.05 -23.51 3.64
C SER A 17 -11.36 -23.01 2.38
N LEU A 18 -11.92 -23.27 1.20
CA LEU A 18 -11.42 -22.78 -0.11
C LEU A 18 -11.59 -21.25 -0.26
N VAL A 19 -12.68 -20.69 0.29
CA VAL A 19 -12.93 -19.23 0.31
C VAL A 19 -12.01 -18.53 1.32
N LEU A 20 -11.79 -19.12 2.50
CA LEU A 20 -10.88 -18.58 3.52
C LEU A 20 -9.41 -18.61 3.09
N SER A 21 -9.01 -19.58 2.26
CA SER A 21 -7.65 -19.68 1.73
C SER A 21 -7.35 -18.66 0.62
N GLN A 22 -8.37 -18.11 -0.05
CA GLN A 22 -8.22 -17.04 -1.05
C GLN A 22 -8.05 -15.64 -0.43
N ALA A 23 -8.35 -15.45 0.85
CA ALA A 23 -8.28 -14.13 1.50
C ALA A 23 -6.84 -13.61 1.77
N ARG A 24 -5.79 -14.33 1.34
CA ARG A 24 -4.38 -14.01 1.69
C ARG A 24 -3.46 -13.72 0.50
N THR A 25 -3.91 -13.85 -0.74
CA THR A 25 -3.02 -13.75 -1.92
C THR A 25 -2.85 -12.34 -2.46
N HIS A 26 -3.68 -11.39 -2.03
CA HIS A 26 -3.62 -10.00 -2.48
C HIS A 26 -3.13 -9.10 -1.34
N GLY A 27 -1.98 -8.45 -1.56
CA GLY A 27 -1.46 -7.41 -0.65
C GLY A 27 -2.45 -6.24 -0.52
N PRO A 28 -2.20 -5.28 0.38
CA PRO A 28 -3.16 -4.21 0.65
C PRO A 28 -3.57 -3.49 -0.64
N PRO A 29 -4.88 -3.32 -0.91
CA PRO A 29 -5.37 -2.84 -2.20
C PRO A 29 -4.84 -1.45 -2.56
N GLU A 30 -4.64 -0.59 -1.57
CA GLU A 30 -4.07 0.74 -1.77
C GLU A 30 -2.67 0.72 -2.39
N CYS A 31 -1.88 -0.34 -2.16
CA CYS A 31 -0.53 -0.48 -2.71
C CYS A 31 -0.55 -0.81 -4.23
N SER A 32 -1.72 -1.12 -4.78
CA SER A 32 -1.91 -1.38 -6.21
C SER A 32 -2.61 -0.22 -6.94
N GLU A 33 -3.11 0.78 -6.21
CA GLU A 33 -3.71 1.96 -6.81
C GLU A 33 -2.64 2.85 -7.49
N PRO A 34 -3.03 3.69 -8.47
CA PRO A 34 -2.12 4.67 -9.06
C PRO A 34 -1.43 5.52 -7.98
N GLY A 35 -0.11 5.52 -7.96
CA GLY A 35 0.69 6.40 -7.09
C GLY A 35 0.89 7.78 -7.69
N HIS A 36 1.46 8.70 -6.91
CA HIS A 36 1.79 10.07 -7.34
C HIS A 36 0.60 10.88 -7.88
N VAL A 37 -0.63 10.58 -7.45
CA VAL A 37 -1.82 11.34 -7.87
C VAL A 37 -1.91 12.65 -7.08
N ILE A 38 -1.63 13.76 -7.75
CA ILE A 38 -1.63 15.11 -7.16
C ILE A 38 -3.06 15.53 -6.79
N GLY A 39 -4.04 15.27 -7.67
CA GLY A 39 -5.40 15.79 -7.54
C GLY A 39 -5.51 17.27 -7.93
N PRO A 40 -6.74 17.84 -7.99
CA PRO A 40 -6.98 19.18 -8.52
C PRO A 40 -6.74 20.31 -7.52
N CYS A 41 -6.65 20.01 -6.22
CA CYS A 41 -6.36 21.00 -5.20
C CYS A 41 -4.90 21.50 -5.28
N LYS A 42 -4.65 22.72 -4.77
CA LYS A 42 -3.38 23.45 -4.95
C LYS A 42 -2.51 23.54 -3.69
N ALA A 43 -2.79 22.72 -2.67
CA ALA A 43 -1.89 22.63 -1.53
C ALA A 43 -0.63 21.82 -1.89
N SER A 44 0.42 21.94 -1.09
CA SER A 44 1.70 21.26 -1.33
C SER A 44 2.05 20.35 -0.17
N PHE A 45 1.40 19.19 -0.10
CA PHE A 45 1.71 18.19 0.92
C PHE A 45 2.74 17.19 0.39
N ILE A 46 3.85 17.02 1.09
CA ILE A 46 4.78 15.93 0.78
C ILE A 46 4.18 14.62 1.29
N ARG A 47 3.95 13.70 0.38
CA ARG A 47 3.40 12.37 0.65
C ARG A 47 4.25 11.30 -0.02
N TRP A 48 3.98 10.05 0.29
CA TRP A 48 4.68 8.88 -0.24
C TRP A 48 3.68 7.98 -0.95
N SER A 49 4.10 7.39 -2.06
CA SER A 49 3.31 6.33 -2.71
C SER A 49 4.22 5.18 -3.09
N PHE A 50 3.65 3.98 -3.10
CA PHE A 50 4.32 2.73 -3.38
C PHE A 50 4.23 2.38 -4.86
N HIS A 51 5.33 1.86 -5.39
CA HIS A 51 5.36 1.19 -6.67
C HIS A 51 6.27 -0.04 -6.59
N LYS A 52 5.89 -1.13 -7.27
CA LYS A 52 6.57 -2.44 -7.14
C LYS A 52 8.06 -2.38 -7.49
N LYS A 53 8.44 -1.62 -8.54
CA LYS A 53 9.83 -1.52 -9.00
C LYS A 53 10.68 -0.57 -8.16
N SER A 54 10.12 0.60 -7.80
CA SER A 54 10.86 1.69 -7.15
C SER A 54 10.69 1.72 -5.63
N GLY A 55 9.75 0.95 -5.08
CA GLY A 55 9.36 1.05 -3.68
C GLY A 55 8.58 2.32 -3.38
N CYS A 56 8.66 2.80 -2.14
CA CYS A 56 8.02 4.02 -1.70
C CYS A 56 8.84 5.25 -2.12
N THR A 57 8.24 6.16 -2.88
CA THR A 57 8.88 7.40 -3.31
C THR A 57 8.04 8.63 -2.96
N PRO A 58 8.67 9.77 -2.65
CA PRO A 58 7.98 10.98 -2.25
C PRO A 58 7.39 11.73 -3.47
N PHE A 59 6.27 12.41 -3.27
CA PHE A 59 5.58 13.23 -4.27
C PHE A 59 4.80 14.37 -3.62
N ILE A 60 4.34 15.34 -4.42
CA ILE A 60 3.44 16.40 -3.96
C ILE A 60 1.99 15.95 -4.14
N TYR A 61 1.22 16.00 -3.06
CA TYR A 61 -0.22 15.83 -3.05
C TYR A 61 -0.91 17.19 -2.90
N GLY A 62 -1.85 17.46 -3.80
CA GLY A 62 -2.63 18.69 -3.92
C GLY A 62 -3.62 18.92 -2.77
N GLY A 63 -3.94 17.87 -1.99
CA GLY A 63 -4.80 17.94 -0.82
C GLY A 63 -6.20 17.35 -0.99
N CYS A 64 -6.63 17.05 -2.22
CA CYS A 64 -7.92 16.39 -2.47
C CYS A 64 -7.87 15.45 -3.67
N GLN A 65 -8.84 14.51 -3.74
CA GLN A 65 -9.05 13.58 -4.85
C GLN A 65 -7.78 12.79 -5.27
N GLY A 66 -6.94 12.45 -4.30
CA GLY A 66 -5.87 11.47 -4.48
C GLY A 66 -6.40 10.03 -4.39
N THR A 67 -5.50 9.08 -4.58
CA THR A 67 -5.74 7.66 -4.30
C THR A 67 -5.34 7.31 -2.87
N ARG A 68 -5.64 6.09 -2.42
CA ARG A 68 -5.18 5.56 -1.12
C ARG A 68 -3.71 5.16 -1.13
N ASN A 69 -3.08 5.09 -2.30
CA ASN A 69 -1.62 4.98 -2.44
C ASN A 69 -0.94 6.32 -2.07
N ASN A 70 -1.18 6.78 -0.85
CA ASN A 70 -0.83 8.11 -0.35
C ASN A 70 -0.60 8.02 1.15
N PHE A 71 0.66 8.08 1.56
CA PHE A 71 1.10 7.90 2.94
C PHE A 71 1.85 9.14 3.43
N GLU A 72 1.70 9.47 4.71
CA GLU A 72 2.35 10.64 5.33
C GLU A 72 3.86 10.48 5.49
N SER A 73 4.35 9.24 5.59
CA SER A 73 5.77 8.93 5.76
C SER A 73 6.18 7.73 4.92
N CYS A 74 7.48 7.68 4.60
CA CYS A 74 8.07 6.56 3.89
C CYS A 74 7.93 5.26 4.71
N GLU A 75 8.14 5.34 6.03
CA GLU A 75 8.03 4.21 6.94
C GLU A 75 6.62 3.62 6.94
N ASN A 76 5.57 4.46 6.95
CA ASN A 76 4.19 3.99 6.86
C ASN A 76 3.93 3.30 5.50
N CYS A 77 4.35 3.92 4.40
CA CYS A 77 4.26 3.32 3.06
C CYS A 77 4.96 1.95 2.99
N MET A 78 6.19 1.85 3.50
CA MET A 78 6.97 0.61 3.49
C MET A 78 6.31 -0.44 4.36
N GLN A 79 5.89 -0.08 5.58
CA GLN A 79 5.19 -0.98 6.48
C GLN A 79 3.91 -1.54 5.86
N ARG A 80 3.15 -0.70 5.16
CA ARG A 80 1.90 -1.12 4.52
C ARG A 80 2.15 -2.02 3.31
N CYS A 81 3.06 -1.64 2.42
CA CYS A 81 3.17 -2.26 1.09
C CYS A 81 4.31 -3.27 0.93
N LYS A 82 5.29 -3.28 1.84
CA LYS A 82 6.44 -4.21 1.85
C LYS A 82 6.65 -4.93 3.18
N GLY A 83 6.06 -4.42 4.27
CA GLY A 83 6.28 -4.94 5.63
C GLY A 83 7.28 -4.09 6.43
N ARG A 84 7.68 -4.58 7.62
CA ARG A 84 8.48 -3.80 8.58
C ARG A 84 9.81 -3.31 7.93
N PRO A 85 10.06 -1.99 7.86
CA PRO A 85 11.25 -1.47 7.20
C PRO A 85 12.53 -1.72 8.01
N THR A 86 13.57 -2.14 7.30
CA THR A 86 14.94 -2.31 7.81
C THR A 86 15.62 -0.96 8.10
N LYS A 87 16.75 -0.98 8.82
CA LYS A 87 17.59 0.22 9.04
C LYS A 87 18.06 0.83 7.72
N ALA A 88 18.40 -0.01 6.73
CA ALA A 88 18.85 0.44 5.41
C ALA A 88 17.73 1.16 4.64
N GLU A 89 16.51 0.64 4.68
CA GLU A 89 15.33 1.26 4.05
C GLU A 89 14.97 2.59 4.71
N LYS A 90 15.01 2.68 6.05
CA LYS A 90 14.85 3.97 6.75
C LYS A 90 15.90 5.01 6.30
N LYS A 91 17.15 4.59 6.11
CA LYS A 91 18.21 5.48 5.58
C LYS A 91 17.95 5.86 4.12
N LEU A 92 17.43 4.94 3.30
CA LEU A 92 17.01 5.23 1.94
C LEU A 92 15.88 6.27 1.91
N CYS A 93 14.83 6.10 2.71
CA CYS A 93 13.72 7.04 2.86
C CYS A 93 14.22 8.47 3.13
N LYS A 94 15.14 8.64 4.10
CA LYS A 94 15.74 9.94 4.41
C LYS A 94 16.48 10.56 3.21
N ARG A 95 17.24 9.75 2.45
CA ARG A 95 17.95 10.21 1.24
C ARG A 95 17.00 10.61 0.12
N LEU A 96 15.94 9.83 -0.10
CA LEU A 96 14.92 10.11 -1.12
C LEU A 96 14.19 11.42 -0.80
N LEU A 97 13.82 11.62 0.47
CA LEU A 97 13.17 12.86 0.90
C LEU A 97 14.08 14.07 0.68
N LYS A 98 15.35 14.00 1.10
CA LYS A 98 16.31 15.09 0.88
C LYS A 98 16.44 15.42 -0.60
N LYS A 99 16.69 14.41 -1.44
CA LYS A 99 16.81 14.57 -2.90
C LYS A 99 15.54 15.17 -3.53
N PHE A 100 14.37 14.87 -2.97
CA PHE A 100 13.11 15.41 -3.44
C PHE A 100 12.92 16.88 -3.03
N LEU A 101 13.22 17.22 -1.78
CA LEU A 101 13.20 18.59 -1.26
C LEU A 101 14.15 19.50 -2.04
N ASP A 102 15.37 19.04 -2.29
CA ASP A 102 16.39 19.77 -3.06
C ASP A 102 15.92 20.12 -4.50
N LYS A 103 14.94 19.39 -5.05
CA LYS A 103 14.35 19.67 -6.37
C LYS A 103 13.20 20.66 -6.35
N ILE A 104 12.44 20.72 -5.26
CA ILE A 104 11.26 21.58 -5.15
C ILE A 104 11.65 23.00 -4.77
N GLN A 105 12.72 23.15 -3.99
CA GLN A 105 13.30 24.44 -3.64
C GLN A 105 14.71 24.54 -4.23
N PRO A 106 14.85 24.74 -5.55
CA PRO A 106 16.15 25.13 -6.08
C PRO A 106 16.51 26.46 -5.42
N ARG A 107 17.64 26.48 -4.69
CA ARG A 107 18.24 27.73 -4.23
C ARG A 107 18.54 28.65 -5.41
#